data_AF-A0A5M8P457-F1
#
_entry.id   AF-A0A5M8P457-F1
#
_cell.length_a   1.000
_cell.length_b   1.000
_cell.length_c   1.000
_cell.angle_alpha   90.00
_cell.angle_beta   90.00
_cell.angle_gamma   90.00
#
_symmetry.space_group_name_H-M   'P 1'
#
loop_
_entity.id
_entity.type
_entity.pdbx_description
1 polymer ?
#
loop_
_entity_poly.entity_id
_entity_poly.type
_entity_poly.pdbx_seq_one_letter_code
_entity_poly.pdbx_strand_id
1 'polypeptide(L)'
;MTALFFISLIAFVLGLAAIALKYGIPESISESYYLLPPKIRLPVFYGWTILVAIPLVMFWLNMSEGTAQPLIFFGCAFLVFVGVSAPFKEKGMTNKVHVISAGLCALLTQIWIFIYTPFWVFSLTLVILFAAIGFKTKGALGGGKTAISSLTFFLELAAFLSVYIGVYGYYKLHSHGYF
;
A
#
# COMPACT_ATOMS: atom_id res chain seq x y z
N MET A 1 14.36 -9.78 13.19
CA MET A 1 13.76 -9.53 11.86
C MET A 1 12.25 -9.26 11.93
N THR A 2 11.45 -10.07 12.63
CA THR A 2 10.00 -9.83 12.83
C THR A 2 9.64 -8.46 13.41
N ALA A 3 10.50 -7.86 14.24
CA ALA A 3 10.29 -6.50 14.73
C ALA A 3 10.16 -5.46 13.59
N LEU A 4 10.92 -5.61 12.50
CA LEU A 4 10.87 -4.69 11.36
C LEU A 4 9.53 -4.76 10.62
N PHE A 5 8.94 -5.97 10.52
CA PHE A 5 7.58 -6.15 10.01
C PHE A 5 6.57 -5.34 10.82
N PHE A 6 6.60 -5.47 12.15
CA PHE A 6 5.68 -4.75 13.02
C PHE A 6 5.92 -3.24 13.03
N ILE A 7 7.17 -2.78 12.93
CA ILE A 7 7.48 -1.36 12.76
C ILE A 7 6.82 -0.82 11.49
N SER A 8 6.96 -1.51 10.35
CA SER A 8 6.30 -1.12 9.10
C SER A 8 4.77 -1.11 9.24
N LEU A 9 4.18 -2.18 9.78
CA LEU A 9 2.74 -2.30 9.95
C LEU A 9 2.18 -1.19 10.83
N ILE A 10 2.82 -0.94 11.98
CA ILE A 10 2.41 0.11 12.92
C ILE A 10 2.55 1.49 12.25
N ALA A 11 3.65 1.75 11.55
CA ALA A 11 3.83 3.00 10.81
C ALA A 11 2.75 3.22 9.75
N PHE A 12 2.38 2.18 9.00
CA PHE A 12 1.32 2.24 8.00
C PHE A 12 -0.04 2.52 8.65
N VAL A 13 -0.43 1.73 9.66
CA VAL A 13 -1.72 1.87 10.34
C VAL A 13 -1.85 3.22 11.04
N LEU A 14 -0.84 3.64 11.82
CA LEU A 14 -0.88 4.92 12.54
C LEU A 14 -0.85 6.11 11.58
N GLY A 15 -0.05 6.05 10.52
CA GLY A 15 -0.01 7.13 9.53
C GLY A 15 -1.36 7.30 8.82
N LEU A 16 -1.97 6.19 8.38
CA LEU A 16 -3.27 6.21 7.73
C LEU A 16 -4.38 6.66 8.69
N ALA A 17 -4.38 6.16 9.93
CA ALA A 17 -5.35 6.54 10.95
C ALA A 17 -5.22 8.02 11.33
N ALA A 18 -4.00 8.55 11.50
CA ALA A 18 -3.77 9.95 11.81
C ALA A 18 -4.31 10.88 10.72
N ILE A 19 -4.14 10.51 9.45
CA ILE A 19 -4.66 11.27 8.32
C ILE A 19 -6.18 11.17 8.27
N ALA A 20 -6.74 9.96 8.38
CA ALA A 20 -8.18 9.73 8.34
C ALA A 20 -8.93 10.44 9.47
N LEU A 21 -8.39 10.42 10.69
CA LEU A 21 -9.01 11.07 11.85
C LEU A 21 -8.94 12.60 11.79
N LYS A 22 -7.86 13.16 11.23
CA LYS A 22 -7.64 14.61 11.20
C LYS A 22 -8.25 15.29 9.97
N TYR A 23 -8.22 14.63 8.82
CA TYR A 23 -8.57 15.21 7.53
C TYR A 23 -9.71 14.47 6.81
N GLY A 24 -10.24 13.39 7.40
CA GLY A 24 -11.20 12.51 6.75
C GLY A 24 -10.54 11.46 5.86
N ILE A 25 -11.35 10.56 5.30
CA ILE A 25 -10.87 9.48 4.42
C ILE A 25 -10.42 10.09 3.08
N PRO A 26 -9.15 9.96 2.70
CA PRO A 26 -8.65 10.51 1.44
C PRO A 26 -9.18 9.71 0.24
N GLU A 27 -9.09 10.29 -0.95
CA GLU A 27 -9.49 9.62 -2.20
C GLU A 27 -8.58 8.42 -2.53
N SER A 28 -7.32 8.52 -2.17
CA SER A 28 -6.35 7.42 -2.22
C SER A 28 -5.38 7.56 -1.06
N ILE A 29 -4.67 6.50 -0.71
CA ILE A 29 -3.60 6.56 0.29
C ILE A 29 -2.56 7.59 -0.15
N SER A 30 -2.26 7.67 -1.45
CA SER A 30 -1.36 8.68 -1.97
C SER A 30 -1.89 10.12 -1.95
N GLU A 31 -3.21 10.33 -2.02
CA GLU A 31 -3.82 11.66 -1.85
C GLU A 31 -3.62 12.25 -0.46
N SER A 32 -3.26 11.41 0.52
CA SER A 32 -2.91 11.87 1.86
C SER A 32 -1.83 12.96 1.85
N TYR A 33 -0.96 12.98 0.83
CA TYR A 33 0.01 14.06 0.62
C TYR A 33 -0.64 15.45 0.50
N TYR A 34 -1.77 15.55 -0.20
CA TYR A 34 -2.43 16.83 -0.47
C TYR A 34 -3.25 17.35 0.71
N LEU A 35 -3.63 16.46 1.64
CA LEU A 35 -4.31 16.83 2.88
C LEU A 35 -3.36 17.45 3.91
N LEU A 36 -2.05 17.16 3.80
CA LEU A 36 -1.05 17.67 4.72
C LEU A 36 -0.73 19.16 4.45
N PRO A 37 -0.36 19.94 5.49
CA PRO A 37 -0.03 21.35 5.32
C PRO A 37 1.14 21.53 4.33
N PRO A 38 1.09 22.54 3.43
CA PRO A 38 2.07 22.68 2.34
C PRO A 38 3.53 22.73 2.77
N LYS A 39 3.81 23.27 3.97
CA LYS A 39 5.16 23.38 4.54
C LYS A 39 5.78 22.04 4.93
N ILE A 40 4.97 21.03 5.27
CA ILE A 40 5.43 19.75 5.82
C ILE A 40 5.02 18.54 4.99
N ARG A 41 4.12 18.69 4.01
CA ARG A 41 3.56 17.57 3.25
C ARG A 41 4.60 16.67 2.59
N LEU A 42 5.63 17.25 1.98
CA LEU A 42 6.71 16.48 1.34
C LEU A 42 7.54 15.68 2.35
N PRO A 43 8.22 16.29 3.34
CA PRO A 43 9.04 15.53 4.27
C PRO A 43 8.22 14.52 5.08
N VAL A 44 6.98 14.84 5.45
CA VAL A 44 6.12 13.93 6.23
C VAL A 44 5.66 12.75 5.39
N PHE A 45 5.11 12.98 4.19
CA PHE A 45 4.59 11.90 3.36
C PHE A 45 5.72 11.02 2.82
N TYR A 46 6.80 11.62 2.33
CA TYR A 46 7.97 10.87 1.86
C TYR A 46 8.61 10.07 3.00
N GLY A 47 8.83 10.70 4.16
CA GLY A 47 9.34 10.03 5.35
C GLY A 47 8.45 8.87 5.80
N TRP A 48 7.12 9.04 5.72
CA TRP A 48 6.17 7.98 6.01
C TRP A 48 6.31 6.80 5.02
N THR A 49 6.40 7.06 3.70
CA THR A 49 6.60 5.98 2.71
C THR A 49 7.91 5.22 2.92
N ILE A 50 8.99 5.90 3.32
CA ILE A 50 10.27 5.26 3.68
C ILE A 50 10.10 4.41 4.93
N LEU A 51 9.47 4.96 5.98
CA LEU A 51 9.28 4.28 7.26
C LEU A 51 8.43 3.01 7.10
N VAL A 52 7.52 2.98 6.13
CA VAL A 52 6.76 1.77 5.78
C VAL A 52 7.60 0.82 4.93
N ALA A 53 8.24 1.31 3.86
CA ALA A 53 8.89 0.47 2.85
C ALA A 53 10.18 -0.21 3.35
N ILE A 54 11.04 0.53 4.05
CA ILE A 54 12.39 0.06 4.39
C ILE A 54 12.38 -1.07 5.43
N PRO A 55 11.64 -0.97 6.55
CA PRO A 55 11.52 -2.10 7.48
C PRO A 55 10.82 -3.30 6.83
N LEU A 56 9.83 -3.07 5.96
CA LEU A 56 9.11 -4.14 5.27
C LEU A 56 10.02 -4.90 4.31
N VAL A 57 10.77 -4.21 3.45
CA VAL A 57 11.65 -4.85 2.45
C VAL A 57 12.75 -5.65 3.13
N MET A 58 13.32 -5.15 4.24
CA MET A 58 14.35 -5.88 5.00
C MET A 58 13.81 -7.19 5.58
N PHE A 59 12.63 -7.15 6.21
CA PHE A 59 11.99 -8.36 6.72
C PHE A 59 11.61 -9.32 5.59
N TRP A 60 10.96 -8.79 4.55
CA TRP A 60 10.41 -9.58 3.46
C TRP A 60 11.51 -10.28 2.69
N LEU A 61 12.59 -9.58 2.29
CA LEU A 61 13.72 -10.21 1.61
C LEU A 61 14.36 -11.33 2.44
N ASN A 62 14.56 -11.11 3.74
CA ASN A 62 15.18 -12.10 4.63
C ASN A 62 14.38 -13.40 4.73
N MET A 63 13.05 -13.33 4.78
CA MET A 63 12.23 -14.55 4.87
C MET A 63 11.95 -15.20 3.50
N SER A 64 12.32 -14.52 2.41
CA SER A 64 11.97 -14.90 1.03
C SER A 64 13.13 -15.50 0.25
N GLU A 65 14.14 -16.03 0.94
CA GLU A 65 15.25 -16.73 0.30
C GLU A 65 14.72 -17.88 -0.58
N GLY A 66 15.21 -17.98 -1.81
CA GLY A 66 14.71 -18.96 -2.79
C GLY A 66 13.45 -18.54 -3.58
N THR A 67 12.89 -17.36 -3.32
CA THR A 67 11.78 -16.78 -4.12
C THR A 67 12.27 -15.64 -5.03
N ALA A 68 11.38 -15.06 -5.83
CA ALA A 68 11.68 -13.87 -6.65
C ALA A 68 11.84 -12.58 -5.82
N GLN A 69 12.94 -12.50 -5.07
CA GLN A 69 13.35 -11.32 -4.29
C GLN A 69 13.39 -9.99 -5.06
N PRO A 70 13.71 -9.94 -6.39
CA PRO A 70 13.60 -8.70 -7.15
C PRO A 70 12.20 -8.08 -7.14
N LEU A 71 11.13 -8.90 -7.12
CA LEU A 71 9.76 -8.39 -7.06
C LEU A 71 9.50 -7.65 -5.75
N ILE A 72 10.01 -8.19 -4.64
CA ILE A 72 9.91 -7.58 -3.30
C ILE A 72 10.66 -6.25 -3.28
N PHE A 73 11.91 -6.26 -3.75
CA PHE A 73 12.78 -5.08 -3.75
C PHE A 73 12.15 -3.96 -4.58
N PHE A 74 11.80 -4.23 -5.83
CA PHE A 74 11.21 -3.22 -6.70
C PHE A 74 9.83 -2.77 -6.23
N GLY A 75 9.00 -3.69 -5.72
CA GLY A 75 7.70 -3.35 -5.13
C GLY A 75 7.83 -2.32 -4.00
N CYS A 76 8.75 -2.55 -3.05
CA CYS A 76 9.00 -1.62 -1.96
C CYS A 76 9.71 -0.34 -2.42
N ALA A 77 10.60 -0.41 -3.42
CA ALA A 77 11.23 0.77 -4.01
C ALA A 77 10.18 1.68 -4.68
N PHE A 78 9.21 1.10 -5.38
CA PHE A 78 8.12 1.87 -5.98
C PHE A 78 7.23 2.55 -4.94
N LEU A 79 7.05 1.98 -3.75
CA LEU A 79 6.39 2.68 -2.64
C LEU A 79 7.14 3.95 -2.22
N VAL A 80 8.48 3.91 -2.17
CA VAL A 80 9.29 5.11 -1.92
C VAL A 80 9.15 6.11 -3.07
N PHE A 81 9.12 5.64 -4.32
CA PHE A 81 8.86 6.51 -5.49
C PHE A 81 7.46 7.12 -5.48
N VAL A 82 6.44 6.47 -4.92
CA VAL A 82 5.11 7.06 -4.69
C VAL A 82 5.24 8.29 -3.77
N GLY A 83 6.06 8.19 -2.71
CA GLY A 83 6.40 9.30 -1.83
C GLY A 83 7.08 10.47 -2.55
N VAL A 84 8.12 10.18 -3.33
CA VAL A 84 8.88 11.19 -4.11
C VAL A 84 8.02 11.82 -5.20
N SER A 85 7.13 11.05 -5.81
CA SER A 85 6.36 11.47 -6.97
C SER A 85 5.09 12.24 -6.63
N ALA A 86 4.64 12.21 -5.37
CA ALA A 86 3.43 12.88 -4.92
C ALA A 86 3.36 14.37 -5.29
N PRO A 87 4.42 15.20 -5.21
CA PRO A 87 4.37 16.61 -5.62
C PRO A 87 4.12 16.82 -7.11
N PHE A 88 4.40 15.82 -7.96
CA PHE A 88 4.34 16.01 -9.41
C PHE A 88 2.94 15.80 -10.00
N LYS A 89 1.99 15.22 -9.24
CA LYS A 89 0.59 15.13 -9.71
C LYS A 89 -0.09 16.51 -9.78
N GLU A 90 0.27 17.47 -8.92
CA GLU A 90 -0.20 18.88 -8.98
C GLU A 90 0.32 19.66 -10.22
N LYS A 91 1.45 19.25 -10.83
CA LYS A 91 2.14 20.03 -11.89
C LYS A 91 1.71 19.69 -13.32
N GLY A 92 0.61 18.97 -13.51
CA GLY A 92 -0.04 18.73 -14.83
C GLY A 92 0.70 17.81 -15.82
N MET A 93 2.04 17.73 -15.78
CA MET A 93 2.85 16.97 -16.75
C MET A 93 3.31 15.58 -16.27
N THR A 94 3.10 15.24 -14.99
CA THR A 94 3.78 14.10 -14.35
C THR A 94 2.88 13.21 -13.47
N ASN A 95 1.56 13.36 -13.59
CA ASN A 95 0.60 12.41 -12.98
C ASN A 95 0.88 10.95 -13.42
N LYS A 96 1.43 10.76 -14.62
CA LYS A 96 1.84 9.45 -15.14
C LYS A 96 2.88 8.75 -14.25
N VAL A 97 3.88 9.47 -13.73
CA VAL A 97 4.96 8.85 -12.93
C VAL A 97 4.42 8.33 -11.60
N HIS A 98 3.54 9.10 -10.98
CA HIS A 98 2.88 8.70 -9.75
C HIS A 98 2.01 7.46 -9.94
N VAL A 99 1.15 7.48 -10.96
CA VAL A 99 0.26 6.37 -11.30
C VAL A 99 1.05 5.11 -11.68
N ILE A 100 2.12 5.25 -12.47
CA ILE A 100 2.99 4.13 -12.84
C ILE A 100 3.68 3.56 -11.60
N SER A 101 4.18 4.42 -10.69
CA SER A 101 4.86 3.96 -9.48
C SER A 101 3.89 3.23 -8.54
N ALA A 102 2.71 3.79 -8.30
CA ALA A 102 1.67 3.13 -7.50
C ALA A 102 1.22 1.80 -8.14
N GLY A 103 1.03 1.80 -9.45
CA GLY A 103 0.67 0.61 -10.22
C GLY A 103 1.73 -0.49 -10.16
N LEU A 104 3.00 -0.16 -10.35
CA LEU A 104 4.11 -1.11 -10.27
C LEU A 104 4.36 -1.60 -8.84
N CYS A 105 4.20 -0.74 -7.83
CA CYS A 105 4.23 -1.12 -6.42
C CYS A 105 3.19 -2.20 -6.14
N ALA A 106 1.93 -1.95 -6.50
CA ALA A 106 0.85 -2.92 -6.31
C ALA A 106 1.09 -4.20 -7.14
N LEU A 107 1.40 -4.06 -8.43
CA LEU A 107 1.55 -5.21 -9.33
C LEU A 107 2.65 -6.16 -8.86
N LEU A 108 3.86 -5.66 -8.58
CA LEU A 108 5.00 -6.52 -8.23
C LEU A 108 4.78 -7.21 -6.88
N THR A 109 4.22 -6.50 -5.89
CA THR A 109 3.90 -7.09 -4.59
C THR A 109 2.81 -8.14 -4.69
N GLN A 110 1.77 -7.90 -5.50
CA GLN A 110 0.70 -8.89 -5.70
C GLN A 110 1.16 -10.11 -6.51
N ILE A 111 2.03 -9.94 -7.51
CA ILE A 111 2.62 -11.07 -8.25
C ILE A 111 3.39 -11.98 -7.28
N TRP A 112 4.18 -11.40 -6.38
CA TRP A 112 4.92 -12.21 -5.40
C TRP A 112 3.95 -13.00 -4.49
N ILE A 113 2.91 -12.35 -3.95
CA ILE A 113 1.89 -13.00 -3.13
C ILE A 113 1.21 -14.14 -3.90
N PHE A 114 0.88 -13.89 -5.17
CA PHE A 114 0.18 -14.85 -6.03
C PHE A 114 1.02 -16.11 -6.28
N ILE A 115 2.32 -15.95 -6.56
CA ILE A 115 3.20 -17.07 -6.90
C ILE A 115 3.62 -17.86 -5.66
N TYR A 116 3.99 -17.16 -4.57
CA TYR A 116 4.71 -17.79 -3.46
C TYR A 116 3.84 -18.05 -2.23
N THR A 117 2.60 -17.57 -2.20
CA THR A 117 1.76 -17.72 -1.00
C THR A 117 0.41 -18.37 -1.30
N PRO A 118 -0.11 -19.24 -0.42
CA PRO A 118 -1.47 -19.76 -0.57
C PRO A 118 -2.55 -18.69 -0.32
N PHE A 119 -2.16 -17.49 0.13
CA PHE A 119 -3.06 -16.40 0.47
C PHE A 119 -3.55 -15.58 -0.74
N TRP A 120 -3.25 -16.02 -1.96
CA TRP A 120 -3.71 -15.35 -3.17
C TRP A 120 -5.25 -15.29 -3.26
N VAL A 121 -5.95 -16.34 -2.83
CA VAL A 121 -7.43 -16.36 -2.75
C VAL A 121 -7.94 -15.28 -1.79
N PHE A 122 -7.25 -15.11 -0.66
CA PHE A 122 -7.59 -14.10 0.33
C PHE A 122 -7.30 -12.68 -0.21
N SER A 123 -6.19 -12.48 -0.92
CA SER A 123 -5.89 -11.22 -1.60
C SER A 123 -7.00 -10.85 -2.60
N LEU A 124 -7.42 -11.79 -3.45
CA LEU A 124 -8.52 -11.57 -4.39
C LEU A 124 -9.85 -11.26 -3.68
N THR A 125 -10.14 -11.99 -2.59
CA THR A 125 -11.36 -11.78 -1.80
C THR A 125 -11.38 -10.39 -1.17
N LEU A 126 -10.24 -9.92 -0.63
CA LEU A 126 -10.10 -8.56 -0.11
C LEU A 126 -10.33 -7.51 -1.20
N VAL A 127 -9.71 -7.68 -2.38
CA VAL A 127 -9.88 -6.75 -3.50
C VAL A 127 -11.36 -6.68 -3.92
N ILE A 128 -12.05 -7.82 -4.04
CA ILE A 128 -13.47 -7.86 -4.39
C ILE A 128 -14.34 -7.21 -3.30
N LEU A 129 -14.10 -7.52 -2.03
CA LEU A 129 -14.86 -6.98 -0.90
C LEU A 129 -14.68 -5.46 -0.78
N PHE A 130 -13.45 -4.97 -0.86
CA PHE A 130 -13.16 -3.54 -0.79
C PHE A 130 -13.61 -2.80 -2.05
N ALA A 131 -13.59 -3.46 -3.22
CA ALA A 131 -14.25 -2.93 -4.41
C ALA A 131 -15.76 -2.79 -4.18
N ALA A 132 -16.42 -3.82 -3.66
CA ALA A 132 -17.86 -3.80 -3.38
C ALA A 132 -18.24 -2.72 -2.34
N ILE A 133 -17.43 -2.55 -1.29
CA ILE A 133 -17.59 -1.46 -0.31
C ILE A 133 -17.44 -0.11 -1.02
N GLY A 134 -16.38 0.08 -1.81
CA GLY A 134 -16.15 1.30 -2.59
C GLY A 134 -17.29 1.60 -3.58
N PHE A 135 -17.90 0.58 -4.19
CA PHE A 135 -19.08 0.73 -5.04
C PHE A 135 -20.36 1.03 -4.25
N LYS A 136 -20.52 0.52 -3.02
CA LYS A 136 -21.66 0.87 -2.16
C LYS A 136 -21.54 2.27 -1.56
N THR A 137 -20.34 2.69 -1.17
CA THR A 137 -20.09 4.07 -0.71
C THR A 137 -20.30 5.07 -1.85
N LYS A 138 -20.01 4.71 -3.11
CA LYS A 138 -20.46 5.49 -4.30
C LYS A 138 -21.96 5.73 -4.33
N GLY A 139 -22.76 4.71 -4.02
CA GLY A 139 -24.22 4.76 -4.05
C GLY A 139 -24.84 5.57 -2.90
N ALA A 140 -24.19 5.61 -1.73
CA ALA A 140 -24.68 6.33 -0.55
C ALA A 140 -24.29 7.82 -0.50
N LEU A 141 -23.19 8.22 -1.16
CA LEU A 141 -22.65 9.60 -1.11
C LEU A 141 -23.12 10.54 -2.23
N GLY A 142 -24.12 10.17 -3.02
CA GLY A 142 -24.85 11.07 -3.93
C GLY A 142 -23.99 11.78 -4.99
N GLY A 143 -23.94 11.22 -6.21
CA GLY A 143 -23.86 11.96 -7.48
C GLY A 143 -22.75 13.00 -7.73
N GLY A 144 -21.73 13.12 -6.89
CA GLY A 144 -20.60 14.06 -7.06
C GLY A 144 -19.30 13.37 -7.47
N LYS A 145 -18.35 14.12 -8.07
CA LYS A 145 -17.00 13.67 -8.47
C LYS A 145 -16.23 12.88 -7.38
N THR A 146 -16.62 13.03 -6.12
CA THR A 146 -16.16 12.34 -4.91
C THR A 146 -16.43 10.82 -4.90
N ALA A 147 -17.41 10.33 -5.66
CA ALA A 147 -17.82 8.93 -5.62
C ALA A 147 -16.77 7.99 -6.26
N ILE A 148 -16.21 8.36 -7.42
CA ILE A 148 -15.13 7.59 -8.09
C ILE A 148 -13.91 7.46 -7.16
N SER A 149 -13.71 8.45 -6.30
CA SER A 149 -12.48 8.67 -5.57
C SER A 149 -12.33 7.72 -4.37
N SER A 150 -13.36 7.49 -3.53
CA SER A 150 -13.24 6.56 -2.39
C SER A 150 -12.89 5.10 -2.75
N LEU A 151 -13.21 4.64 -3.96
CA LEU A 151 -12.91 3.27 -4.41
C LEU A 151 -11.40 3.01 -4.48
N THR A 152 -10.63 3.98 -4.98
CA THR A 152 -9.17 3.85 -5.12
C THR A 152 -8.52 3.67 -3.76
N PHE A 153 -8.91 4.46 -2.77
CA PHE A 153 -8.48 4.29 -1.38
C PHE A 153 -8.73 2.88 -0.86
N PHE A 154 -9.94 2.34 -1.02
CA PHE A 154 -10.28 1.00 -0.54
C PHE A 154 -9.50 -0.09 -1.27
N LEU A 155 -9.27 0.05 -2.57
CA LEU A 155 -8.45 -0.89 -3.36
C LEU A 155 -6.98 -0.86 -2.93
N GLU A 156 -6.40 0.32 -2.72
CA GLU A 156 -5.03 0.45 -2.21
C GLU A 156 -4.91 -0.14 -0.81
N LEU A 157 -5.88 0.12 0.07
CA LEU A 157 -5.93 -0.45 1.41
C LEU A 157 -6.00 -1.99 1.36
N ALA A 158 -6.82 -2.56 0.47
CA ALA A 158 -6.89 -4.00 0.27
C ALA A 158 -5.55 -4.59 -0.21
N ALA A 159 -4.86 -3.92 -1.12
CA ALA A 159 -3.55 -4.34 -1.61
C ALA A 159 -2.48 -4.30 -0.51
N PHE A 160 -2.48 -3.29 0.36
CA PHE A 160 -1.56 -3.26 1.51
C PHE A 160 -1.90 -4.32 2.55
N LEU A 161 -3.19 -4.52 2.86
CA LEU A 161 -3.62 -5.56 3.78
C LEU A 161 -3.24 -6.96 3.27
N SER A 162 -3.40 -7.21 1.97
CA SER A 162 -3.00 -8.48 1.37
C SER A 162 -1.49 -8.71 1.46
N VAL A 163 -0.68 -7.66 1.30
CA VAL A 163 0.77 -7.72 1.56
C VAL A 163 1.04 -8.13 3.00
N TYR A 164 0.54 -7.39 4.00
CA TYR A 164 0.85 -7.71 5.40
C TYR A 164 0.40 -9.12 5.80
N ILE A 165 -0.78 -9.55 5.36
CA ILE A 165 -1.33 -10.86 5.69
C ILE A 165 -0.59 -11.97 4.92
N GLY A 166 -0.37 -11.80 3.62
CA GLY A 166 0.31 -12.79 2.77
C GLY A 166 1.77 -13.00 3.18
N VAL A 167 2.49 -11.91 3.43
CA VAL A 167 3.90 -11.93 3.87
C VAL A 167 4.02 -12.58 5.25
N TYR A 168 3.21 -12.16 6.23
CA TYR A 168 3.27 -12.74 7.57
C TYR A 168 2.82 -14.20 7.60
N GLY A 169 1.77 -14.53 6.85
CA GLY A 169 1.28 -15.89 6.71
C GLY A 169 2.32 -16.82 6.08
N TYR A 170 2.99 -16.38 5.01
CA TYR A 170 4.08 -17.12 4.39
C TYR A 170 5.22 -17.38 5.38
N TYR A 171 5.65 -16.35 6.11
CA TYR A 171 6.67 -16.46 7.15
C TYR A 171 6.27 -17.48 8.23
N LYS A 172 5.00 -17.48 8.66
CA LYS A 172 4.50 -18.42 9.66
C LYS A 172 4.47 -19.86 9.16
N LEU A 173 4.05 -20.10 7.92
CA LEU A 173 3.99 -21.44 7.33
C LEU A 173 5.41 -22.04 7.18
N HIS A 174 6.37 -21.24 6.69
CA HIS A 174 7.75 -21.69 6.52
C HIS A 174 8.48 -21.88 7.86
N SER A 175 8.25 -20.99 8.84
CA SER A 175 8.89 -21.13 10.17
C SER A 175 8.41 -22.33 10.99
N HIS A 176 7.27 -22.94 10.64
CA HIS A 176 6.75 -24.13 11.31
C HIS A 176 6.88 -25.41 10.45
N GLY A 177 7.61 -25.36 9.34
CA GLY A 177 7.91 -26.55 8.51
C GLY A 177 6.69 -27.15 7.80
N TYR A 178 5.67 -26.35 7.51
CA TYR A 178 4.51 -26.83 6.74
C TYR A 178 4.78 -26.95 5.24
N PHE A 179 5.98 -26.56 4.77
CA PHE A 179 6.52 -26.73 3.42
C PHE A 179 8.04 -26.83 3.45
#